data_AF-A0A7V6A4U9-F1
#
_entry.id   AF-A0A7V6A4U9-F1
#
_cell.length_a   1.000
_cell.length_b   1.000
_cell.length_c   1.000
_cell.angle_alpha   90.00
_cell.angle_beta   90.00
_cell.angle_gamma   90.00
#
_symmetry.space_group_name_H-M   'P 1'
#
loop_
_entity.id
_entity.type
_entity.pdbx_description
1 polymer ?
#
loop_
_entity_poly.entity_id
_entity_poly.type
_entity_poly.pdbx_seq_one_letter_code
_entity_poly.pdbx_strand_id
1 'polypeptide(L)' 'MSLDESDLATLLDHYKDRMAHGEPSRAWERAVIAYFLLNGIRIKNTLKQDKLRRRGPTAQKTPHLCLVKA' A
#
# COMPACT_ATOMS: atom_id res chain seq x y z
N MET A 1 13.32 -3.42 -5.00
CA MET A 1 12.38 -2.48 -5.65
C MET A 1 11.07 -2.55 -4.89
N SER A 2 10.79 -1.58 -4.02
CA SER A 2 9.45 -1.38 -3.46
C SER A 2 8.72 -0.43 -4.39
N LEU A 3 7.61 -0.86 -4.98
CA LEU A 3 6.69 0.08 -5.63
C LEU A 3 6.18 1.01 -4.53
N ASP A 4 6.44 2.31 -4.65
CA ASP A 4 5.92 3.25 -3.68
C ASP A 4 4.44 3.57 -3.96
N GLU A 5 3.79 4.24 -3.02
CA GLU A 5 2.35 4.49 -3.12
C GLU A 5 2.01 5.51 -4.23
N SER A 6 2.99 6.34 -4.62
CA SER A 6 2.88 7.34 -5.69
C SER A 6 2.91 6.67 -7.07
N ASP A 7 3.80 5.71 -7.27
CA ASP A 7 3.88 4.86 -8.45
C ASP A 7 2.58 4.07 -8.61
N LEU A 8 2.07 3.53 -7.50
CA LEU A 8 0.84 2.76 -7.47
C LEU A 8 -0.39 3.60 -7.84
N ALA A 9 -0.44 4.87 -7.41
CA ALA A 9 -1.49 5.82 -7.80
C ALA A 9 -1.41 6.17 -9.30
N THR A 10 -0.21 6.41 -9.82
CA THR A 10 0.01 6.74 -11.24
C THR A 10 -0.40 5.59 -12.16
N LEU A 11 0.00 4.35 -11.81
CA LEU A 11 -0.41 3.14 -12.53
C LEU A 11 -1.93 2.96 -12.50
N LEU A 12 -2.57 3.26 -11.37
CA LEU A 12 -4.01 3.16 -11.25
C LEU A 12 -4.74 4.08 -12.24
N ASP A 13 -4.34 5.35 -12.30
CA ASP A 13 -4.93 6.34 -13.20
C ASP A 13 -4.69 5.98 -14.67
N HIS A 14 -3.50 5.47 -15.01
CA HIS A 14 -3.21 4.97 -16.34
C HIS A 14 -4.16 3.83 -16.78
N TYR A 15 -4.39 2.84 -15.92
CA TYR A 15 -5.33 1.75 -16.24
C TYR A 15 -6.78 2.22 -16.24
N LYS A 16 -7.14 3.16 -15.36
CA LYS A 16 -8.47 3.78 -15.33
C LYS A 16 -8.79 4.50 -16.64
N ASP A 17 -7.85 5.31 -17.13
CA ASP A 17 -7.97 6.02 -18.41
C ASP A 17 -8.11 5.05 -19.59
N ARG A 18 -7.28 3.99 -19.61
CA ARG A 18 -7.38 2.93 -20.64
C ARG A 18 -8.72 2.22 -20.66
N MET A 19 -9.35 2.02 -19.50
CA MET A 19 -10.66 1.40 -19.42
C MET A 19 -11.79 2.34 -19.86
N ALA A 20 -11.65 3.65 -19.63
CA ALA A 20 -12.67 4.64 -19.95
C ALA A 20 -12.85 4.86 -21.47
N HIS A 21 -11.77 4.71 -22.23
CA HIS A 21 -11.74 4.96 -23.67
C HIS A 21 -11.75 3.68 -24.53
N GLY A 22 -11.71 2.50 -23.91
CA GLY A 22 -11.59 1.22 -24.62
C GLY A 22 -12.90 0.46 -24.77
N GLU A 23 -13.03 -0.31 -25.85
CA GLU A 23 -14.09 -1.31 -26.01
C GLU A 23 -13.70 -2.67 -25.37
N PRO A 24 -14.69 -3.55 -25.06
CA PRO A 24 -14.46 -4.89 -24.51
C PRO A 24 -13.57 -5.73 -25.42
N SER A 25 -12.27 -5.67 -25.15
CA SER A 25 -11.21 -6.37 -25.87
C SER A 25 -10.30 -7.03 -24.85
N ARG A 26 -9.46 -7.98 -25.29
CA ARG A 26 -8.48 -8.62 -24.39
C ARG A 26 -7.55 -7.59 -23.73
N ALA A 27 -7.26 -6.48 -24.41
CA ALA A 27 -6.43 -5.41 -23.84
C ALA A 27 -7.16 -4.65 -22.73
N TRP A 28 -8.45 -4.38 -22.93
CA TRP A 28 -9.31 -3.76 -21.93
C TRP A 28 -9.51 -4.68 -20.72
N GLU A 29 -9.79 -5.97 -20.93
CA GLU A 29 -9.93 -6.96 -19.84
C GLU A 29 -8.66 -7.03 -18.98
N ARG A 30 -7.47 -7.04 -19.61
CA ARG A 30 -6.19 -6.97 -18.88
C ARG A 30 -6.06 -5.69 -18.07
N ALA A 31 -6.51 -4.55 -18.59
CA ALA A 31 -6.49 -3.29 -17.86
C ALA A 31 -7.43 -3.31 -16.64
N VAL A 32 -8.62 -3.92 -16.78
CA VAL A 32 -9.57 -4.14 -15.67
C VAL A 32 -8.97 -5.00 -14.58
N ILE A 33 -8.39 -6.15 -14.96
CA ILE A 33 -7.74 -7.06 -14.01
C ILE A 33 -6.60 -6.33 -13.28
N ALA A 34 -5.74 -5.62 -14.00
CA ALA A 34 -4.64 -4.85 -13.41
C ALA A 34 -5.15 -3.78 -12.43
N TYR A 35 -6.16 -3.00 -12.83
CA TYR A 35 -6.79 -1.98 -11.99
C TYR A 35 -7.38 -2.57 -10.70
N PHE A 36 -8.04 -3.73 -10.79
CA PHE A 36 -8.60 -4.42 -9.63
C PHE A 36 -7.51 -4.90 -8.67
N LEU A 37 -6.45 -5.51 -9.18
CA LEU A 37 -5.31 -5.98 -8.38
C LEU A 37 -4.59 -4.81 -7.69
N LEU A 38 -4.33 -3.72 -8.42
CA LEU A 38 -3.71 -2.51 -7.89
C LEU A 38 -4.55 -1.91 -6.75
N ASN A 39 -5.86 -1.78 -6.93
CA ASN A 39 -6.76 -1.31 -5.87
C ASN A 39 -6.72 -2.23 -4.63
N GLY A 40 -6.71 -3.56 -4.83
CA GLY A 40 -6.61 -4.51 -3.73
C GLY A 40 -5.30 -4.38 -2.95
N ILE A 41 -4.18 -4.12 -3.63
CA ILE A 41 -2.89 -3.87 -2.99
C ILE A 41 -2.93 -2.58 -2.16
N ARG A 42 -3.46 -1.48 -2.72
CA ARG A 42 -3.62 -0.20 -2.00
C ARG A 42 -4.42 -0.35 -0.72
N ILE A 43 -5.60 -0.98 -0.80
CA ILE A 43 -6.48 -1.20 0.37
C ILE A 43 -5.75 -2.06 1.42
N LYS A 44 -5.04 -3.12 1.00
CA LYS A 44 -4.24 -3.94 1.90
C LYS A 44 -3.10 -3.15 2.55
N ASN A 45 -2.43 -2.27 1.81
CA ASN A 45 -1.38 -1.40 2.33
C ASN A 45 -1.94 -0.45 3.39
N THR A 46 -3.04 0.25 3.09
CA THR A 46 -3.72 1.13 4.04
C THR A 46 -4.15 0.37 5.30
N LEU A 47 -4.72 -0.83 5.16
CA LEU A 47 -5.13 -1.65 6.31
C LEU A 47 -3.93 -2.07 7.19
N LYS A 48 -2.78 -2.40 6.60
CA LYS A 48 -1.56 -2.71 7.36
C LYS A 48 -1.03 -1.47 8.08
N GLN A 49 -0.99 -0.32 7.42
CA GLN A 49 -0.58 0.94 8.03
C GLN A 49 -1.52 1.34 9.18
N ASP A 50 -2.83 1.18 9.01
CA ASP A 50 -3.81 1.43 10.07
C ASP A 50 -3.62 0.50 11.26
N LYS A 51 -3.38 -0.79 11.03
CA LYS A 51 -3.06 -1.74 12.12
C LYS A 51 -1.77 -1.37 12.85
N LEU A 52 -0.76 -0.87 12.14
CA LEU A 52 0.48 -0.40 12.74
C LEU A 52 0.26 0.88 13.56
N ARG A 53 -0.48 1.86 13.03
CA ARG A 53 -0.85 3.10 13.74
C ARG A 53 -1.68 2.81 14.99
N ARG A 54 -2.63 1.87 14.91
CA ARG A 54 -3.47 1.45 16.06
C ARG A 54 -2.70 0.67 17.12
N ARG A 55 -1.55 0.07 16.80
CA ARG A 55 -0.68 -0.58 17.79
C ARG A 55 0.13 0.43 18.63
N GLY A 56 0.09 1.72 18.29
CA GLY A 56 0.86 2.76 18.96
C GLY A 56 2.37 2.53 18.87
N PRO A 57 3.21 3.50 19.25
CA PRO A 57 4.55 3.14 19.66
C PRO A 57 4.36 2.21 20.86
N THR A 58 4.69 0.92 20.72
CA THR A 58 5.02 0.16 21.91
C THR A 58 6.07 1.01 22.58
N ALA A 59 5.76 1.54 23.76
CA ALA A 59 6.75 2.16 24.62
C ALA A 59 7.89 1.15 24.66
N GLN A 60 8.94 1.44 23.89
CA GLN A 60 10.18 0.72 23.94
C GLN A 60 10.64 1.08 25.34
N LYS A 61 10.26 0.26 26.33
CA LYS A 61 10.86 0.26 27.65
C LYS A 61 12.31 -0.06 27.35
N THR A 62 13.09 0.98 27.06
CA THR A 62 14.51 0.99 27.32
C THR A 62 14.66 0.31 28.66
N PRO A 63 15.32 -0.85 28.76
CA PRO A 63 15.66 -1.37 30.07
C PRO A 63 16.46 -0.23 30.72
N HIS A 64 15.88 0.40 31.74
CA HIS A 64 16.57 1.42 32.52
C HIS A 64 17.69 0.68 33.22
N LEU A 65 18.86 0.61 32.56
CA LEU A 65 20.09 0.14 33.16
C LEU A 65 20.38 1.11 34.30
N CYS A 66 20.08 0.68 35.52
CA CYS A 66 20.41 1.45 36.71
C CYS A 66 21.90 1.30 36.96
N LEU A 67 22.62 2.42 36.99
CA LEU A 67 24.04 2.44 37.28
C LEU A 67 24.21 2.08 38.77
N VAL A 68 24.63 0.85 39.08
CA VAL A 68 25.07 0.49 40.42
C VAL A 68 26.43 1.16 40.64
N LYS A 69 26.47 2.19 41.48
CA LYS A 69 27.73 2.78 41.93
C LYS A 69 28.37 1.81 42.92
N ALA A 70 29.60 1.40 42.60
CA ALA A 70 30.50 0.66 43.48
C ALA A 70 31.14 1.59 44.53
#